data_AF-A0A0V1IAU9-F1
#
_entry.id   AF-A0A0V1IAU9-F1
#
_cell.length_a   1.000
_cell.length_b   1.000
_cell.length_c   1.000
_cell.angle_alpha   90.00
_cell.angle_beta   90.00
_cell.angle_gamma   90.00
#
_symmetry.space_group_name_H-M   'P 1'
#
loop_
_entity.id
_entity.type
_entity.pdbx_description
1 polymer ?
#
loop_
_entity_poly.entity_id
_entity_poly.type
_entity_poly.pdbx_seq_one_letter_code
_entity_poly.pdbx_strand_id
1 'polypeptide(L)'
;LWKESPVRMLPWKKHPVHSVRCREAVRPIYWNTRPKSYLCRTRDWKQFPHGRWGDLGNPAFGDLKHYLFSCIDQMNDSCALDMWDKELSSFEHVRDIFCNFIARTPNRHGHTVRRLPWNENHSDPAVDVLKDELIYYNSNGILTINCQVAVNGLPSNDPIFGWGEANGYIYQKGYLEFFASSKCTTILLNHVQNFPSINYHAINFDGSFETLNYDEDATMALTWGVFVGQEILQPIVANAASFRVWKDEAFDLWQRWARLYESGSIGRKLLQSIHDDHRLITLIDNDYPQPCSLSALLRAVIDECCEEKKIDDE
;
A
#
# COMPACT_ATOMS: atom_id res chain seq x y z
N LEU A 1 -2.32 1.85 38.64
CA LEU A 1 -1.82 2.83 37.66
C LEU A 1 -2.17 2.29 36.27
N TRP A 2 -3.17 2.87 35.62
CA TRP A 2 -3.55 2.48 34.26
C TRP A 2 -2.42 2.91 33.33
N LYS A 3 -1.87 1.99 32.52
CA LYS A 3 -0.89 2.37 31.48
C LYS A 3 -1.57 3.32 30.50
N GLU A 4 -0.99 4.47 30.23
CA GLU A 4 -1.56 5.55 29.39
C GLU A 4 -1.79 5.13 27.94
N SER A 5 -1.18 4.04 27.48
CA SER A 5 -1.52 3.37 26.22
C SER A 5 -1.11 1.89 26.25
N PRO A 6 -1.94 0.96 25.73
CA PRO A 6 -1.56 -0.45 25.63
C PRO A 6 -0.42 -0.61 24.61
N VAL A 7 0.62 -1.36 25.01
CA VAL A 7 1.75 -1.69 24.12
C VAL A 7 1.25 -2.53 22.94
N ARG A 8 1.58 -2.12 21.71
CA ARG A 8 1.22 -2.85 20.50
C ARG A 8 2.11 -4.09 20.39
N MET A 9 1.55 -5.29 20.47
CA MET A 9 2.35 -6.53 20.38
C MET A 9 2.79 -6.90 18.96
N LEU A 10 2.11 -6.38 17.94
CA LEU A 10 2.45 -6.51 16.53
C LEU A 10 2.17 -5.17 15.83
N PRO A 11 2.71 -4.95 14.62
CA PRO A 11 2.41 -3.75 13.82
C PRO A 11 0.94 -3.59 13.45
N TRP A 12 0.13 -4.65 13.62
CA TRP A 12 -1.30 -4.67 13.34
C TRP A 12 -2.12 -5.19 14.54
N LYS A 13 -3.41 -4.84 14.59
CA LYS A 13 -4.30 -5.20 15.69
C LYS A 13 -4.63 -6.70 15.67
N LYS A 14 -4.26 -7.41 16.74
CA LYS A 14 -4.63 -8.82 16.94
C LYS A 14 -6.12 -8.99 17.23
N HIS A 15 -6.65 -10.17 16.89
CA HIS A 15 -7.99 -10.62 17.27
C HIS A 15 -7.89 -11.74 18.31
N PRO A 16 -7.73 -11.40 19.60
CA PRO A 16 -7.40 -12.38 20.64
C PRO A 16 -8.55 -13.34 20.95
N VAL A 17 -9.80 -12.96 20.63
CA VAL A 17 -11.01 -13.73 20.98
C VAL A 17 -11.26 -14.89 20.02
N HIS A 18 -10.68 -14.87 18.81
CA HIS A 18 -10.92 -15.90 17.81
C HIS A 18 -10.02 -17.14 18.06
N SER A 19 -10.63 -18.29 18.30
CA SER A 19 -9.94 -19.54 18.71
C SER A 19 -8.81 -19.99 17.78
N VAL A 20 -9.00 -19.84 16.47
CA VAL A 20 -8.00 -20.24 15.45
C VAL A 20 -7.01 -19.12 15.13
N ARG A 21 -7.49 -17.89 14.86
CA ARG A 21 -6.69 -16.73 14.45
C ARG A 21 -5.86 -16.11 15.57
N CYS A 22 -6.10 -16.42 16.84
CA CYS A 22 -5.31 -15.87 17.95
C CYS A 22 -3.79 -16.15 17.82
N ARG A 23 -3.42 -17.20 17.07
CA ARG A 23 -2.04 -17.57 16.75
C ARG A 23 -1.47 -16.88 15.51
N GLU A 24 -2.26 -16.14 14.75
CA GLU A 24 -1.76 -15.40 13.60
C GLU A 24 -0.67 -14.41 14.03
N ALA A 25 0.48 -14.46 13.36
CA ALA A 25 1.62 -13.60 13.65
C ALA A 25 2.24 -12.98 12.40
N VAL A 26 1.92 -13.46 11.19
CA VAL A 26 2.51 -12.96 9.93
C VAL A 26 1.40 -12.64 8.92
N ARG A 27 1.50 -11.48 8.26
CA ARG A 27 0.58 -11.03 7.21
C ARG A 27 1.34 -10.41 6.01
N PRO A 28 0.78 -10.48 4.80
CA PRO A 28 1.28 -9.69 3.68
C PRO A 28 1.00 -8.20 3.90
N ILE A 29 1.93 -7.34 3.48
CA ILE A 29 1.83 -5.87 3.66
C ILE A 29 0.66 -5.23 2.89
N TYR A 30 0.17 -5.86 1.83
CA TYR A 30 -0.77 -5.29 0.87
C TYR A 30 -2.11 -4.84 1.47
N TRP A 31 -2.57 -5.49 2.54
CA TRP A 31 -3.81 -5.12 3.23
C TRP A 31 -3.59 -4.32 4.53
N ASN A 32 -2.40 -3.77 4.76
CA ASN A 32 -2.10 -3.01 6.00
C ASN A 32 -3.09 -1.84 6.21
N THR A 33 -3.48 -1.18 5.11
CA THR A 33 -4.42 -0.05 5.10
C THR A 33 -5.89 -0.47 4.93
N ARG A 34 -6.15 -1.78 4.77
CA ARG A 34 -7.48 -2.40 4.63
C ARG A 34 -7.63 -3.67 5.47
N PRO A 35 -7.42 -3.59 6.80
CA PRO A 35 -7.43 -4.78 7.66
C PRO A 35 -8.78 -5.50 7.67
N LYS A 36 -9.90 -4.78 7.49
CA LYS A 36 -11.23 -5.39 7.37
C LYS A 36 -11.29 -6.34 6.19
N SER A 37 -10.84 -5.90 5.00
CA SER A 37 -10.81 -6.73 3.79
C SER A 37 -10.00 -8.02 3.99
N TYR A 38 -8.78 -7.90 4.54
CA TYR A 38 -7.94 -9.06 4.84
C TYR A 38 -8.64 -10.09 5.72
N LEU A 39 -9.30 -9.64 6.80
CA LEU A 39 -10.01 -10.52 7.72
C LEU A 39 -11.16 -11.25 7.04
N CYS A 40 -11.86 -10.59 6.12
CA CYS A 40 -12.94 -11.19 5.35
C CYS A 40 -12.42 -12.27 4.41
N ARG A 41 -11.38 -11.97 3.64
CA ARG A 41 -10.79 -12.90 2.66
C ARG A 41 -10.14 -14.12 3.30
N THR A 42 -9.71 -13.99 4.55
CA THR A 42 -9.08 -15.08 5.31
C THR A 42 -10.01 -15.65 6.38
N ARG A 43 -11.30 -15.31 6.38
CA ARG A 43 -12.27 -15.72 7.42
C ARG A 43 -12.39 -17.24 7.53
N ASP A 44 -12.43 -17.91 6.39
CA ASP A 44 -12.72 -19.34 6.30
C ASP A 44 -11.44 -20.20 6.34
N TRP A 45 -10.28 -19.60 6.63
CA TRP A 45 -9.01 -20.31 6.82
C TRP A 45 -9.03 -21.17 8.09
N LYS A 46 -8.58 -22.42 7.96
CA LYS A 46 -8.50 -23.39 9.07
C LYS A 46 -7.23 -23.24 9.90
N GLN A 47 -6.18 -22.65 9.33
CA GLN A 47 -4.88 -22.40 9.97
C GLN A 47 -4.37 -21.02 9.55
N PHE A 48 -3.60 -20.38 10.43
CA PHE A 48 -3.03 -19.05 10.20
C PHE A 48 -1.52 -19.06 10.41
N PRO A 49 -0.74 -18.30 9.62
CA PRO A 49 0.72 -18.22 9.74
C PRO A 49 1.18 -17.69 11.10
N HIS A 50 2.11 -18.42 11.75
CA HIS A 50 2.64 -18.09 13.09
C HIS A 50 4.14 -17.76 13.11
N GLY A 51 4.91 -18.11 12.07
CA GLY A 51 6.37 -17.91 12.05
C GLY A 51 6.89 -17.42 10.71
N ARG A 52 6.89 -18.28 9.69
CA ARG A 52 7.14 -17.89 8.29
C ARG A 52 5.85 -17.93 7.50
N TRP A 53 5.77 -17.06 6.51
CA TRP A 53 4.74 -17.15 5.49
C TRP A 53 5.13 -18.27 4.51
N GLY A 54 4.20 -19.17 4.20
CA GLY A 54 4.44 -20.30 3.28
C GLY A 54 4.51 -21.68 3.95
N ASP A 55 4.96 -21.79 5.20
CA ASP A 55 5.17 -23.07 5.91
C ASP A 55 3.91 -23.95 6.03
N LEU A 56 2.72 -23.35 6.02
CA LEU A 56 1.45 -24.04 6.32
C LEU A 56 0.63 -24.43 5.08
N GLY A 57 1.17 -24.28 3.86
CA GLY A 57 0.37 -24.52 2.64
C GLY A 57 -0.91 -23.69 2.67
N ASN A 58 -0.76 -22.38 2.88
CA ASN A 58 -1.86 -21.47 3.20
C ASN A 58 -3.03 -21.66 2.23
N PRO A 59 -4.28 -21.80 2.73
CA PRO A 59 -5.45 -21.86 1.86
C PRO A 59 -5.50 -20.64 0.94
N ALA A 60 -6.07 -20.81 -0.25
CA ALA A 60 -6.31 -19.68 -1.13
C ALA A 60 -7.12 -18.59 -0.41
N PHE A 61 -6.83 -17.33 -0.69
CA PHE A 61 -7.67 -16.22 -0.25
C PHE A 61 -9.07 -16.36 -0.85
N GLY A 62 -10.11 -16.08 -0.06
CA GLY A 62 -11.48 -16.06 -0.57
C GLY A 62 -11.68 -14.97 -1.65
N ASP A 63 -12.59 -15.24 -2.60
CA ASP A 63 -13.00 -14.26 -3.62
C ASP A 63 -13.74 -13.10 -2.96
N LEU A 64 -13.28 -11.88 -3.23
CA LEU A 64 -13.80 -10.63 -2.68
C LEU A 64 -15.31 -10.45 -2.97
N LYS A 65 -15.80 -10.92 -4.13
CA LYS A 65 -17.21 -10.76 -4.56
C LYS A 65 -18.22 -11.29 -3.55
N HIS A 66 -17.88 -12.36 -2.82
CA HIS A 66 -18.78 -12.98 -1.84
C HIS A 66 -18.86 -12.24 -0.49
N TYR A 67 -17.87 -11.40 -0.15
CA TYR A 67 -17.75 -10.83 1.21
C TYR A 67 -17.92 -9.31 1.26
N LEU A 68 -18.01 -8.65 0.10
CA LEU A 68 -18.05 -7.19 -0.02
C LEU A 68 -19.26 -6.50 0.59
N PHE A 69 -20.43 -7.14 0.49
CA PHE A 69 -21.68 -6.54 0.95
C PHE A 69 -21.85 -6.61 2.47
N SER A 70 -21.18 -7.54 3.15
CA SER A 70 -21.43 -7.79 4.58
C SER A 70 -20.33 -7.30 5.52
N CYS A 71 -19.11 -7.02 5.04
CA CYS A 71 -17.97 -6.88 5.94
C CYS A 71 -17.06 -5.68 5.72
N ILE A 72 -17.20 -4.95 4.60
CA ILE A 72 -16.41 -3.74 4.34
C ILE A 72 -17.31 -2.52 4.53
N ASP A 73 -16.79 -1.54 5.28
CA ASP A 73 -17.48 -0.29 5.57
C ASP A 73 -17.71 0.50 4.27
N GLN A 74 -18.95 0.52 3.81
CA GLN A 74 -19.34 1.24 2.60
C GLN A 74 -19.54 2.71 2.97
N MET A 75 -18.65 3.55 2.44
CA MET A 75 -18.81 4.99 2.56
C MET A 75 -20.02 5.44 1.74
N ASN A 76 -20.78 6.40 2.25
CA ASN A 76 -21.90 6.97 1.49
C ASN A 76 -21.37 7.66 0.22
N ASP A 77 -21.97 7.35 -0.92
CA ASP A 77 -21.58 7.87 -2.25
C ASP A 77 -21.53 9.41 -2.29
N SER A 78 -22.48 10.10 -1.64
CA SER A 78 -22.46 11.57 -1.58
C SER A 78 -21.24 12.09 -0.82
N CYS A 79 -20.87 11.44 0.29
CA CYS A 79 -19.69 11.83 1.06
C CYS A 79 -18.40 11.51 0.29
N ALA A 80 -18.40 10.43 -0.49
CA ALA A 80 -17.29 10.09 -1.39
C ALA A 80 -17.10 11.16 -2.46
N LEU A 81 -18.18 11.57 -3.13
CA LEU A 81 -18.15 12.63 -4.14
C LEU A 81 -17.74 13.99 -3.58
N ASP A 82 -18.17 14.33 -2.36
CA ASP A 82 -17.74 15.57 -1.70
C ASP A 82 -16.22 15.60 -1.48
N MET A 83 -15.59 14.46 -1.15
CA MET A 83 -14.15 14.36 -0.94
C MET A 83 -13.36 14.18 -2.25
N TRP A 84 -13.84 13.34 -3.15
CA TRP A 84 -13.14 12.89 -4.37
C TRP A 84 -13.55 13.67 -5.63
N ASP A 85 -14.16 14.83 -5.44
CA ASP A 85 -14.60 15.75 -6.49
C ASP A 85 -15.80 15.25 -7.32
N LYS A 86 -16.87 16.07 -7.33
CA LYS A 86 -18.09 15.84 -8.13
C LYS A 86 -17.85 16.06 -9.62
N GLU A 87 -16.91 16.93 -9.98
CA GLU A 87 -16.65 17.38 -11.35
C GLU A 87 -15.24 16.95 -11.79
N LEU A 88 -14.97 15.66 -11.64
CA LEU A 88 -13.70 15.06 -12.07
C LEU A 88 -13.59 15.09 -13.60
N SER A 89 -12.58 15.76 -14.13
CA SER A 89 -12.43 15.99 -15.59
C SER A 89 -11.02 15.79 -16.12
N SER A 90 -9.98 15.86 -15.28
CA SER A 90 -8.58 15.73 -15.69
C SER A 90 -7.79 14.84 -14.73
N PHE A 91 -6.67 14.28 -15.22
CA PHE A 91 -5.74 13.52 -14.38
C PHE A 91 -5.13 14.38 -13.25
N GLU A 92 -5.03 15.70 -13.45
CA GLU A 92 -4.62 16.65 -12.41
C GLU A 92 -5.54 16.61 -11.20
N HIS A 93 -6.86 16.63 -11.39
CA HIS A 93 -7.80 16.52 -10.26
C HIS A 93 -7.61 15.19 -9.50
N VAL A 94 -7.29 14.09 -10.20
CA VAL A 94 -7.00 12.82 -9.54
C VAL A 94 -5.74 12.93 -8.68
N ARG A 95 -4.65 13.50 -9.22
CA ARG A 95 -3.41 13.76 -8.45
C ARG A 95 -3.68 14.62 -7.23
N ASP A 96 -4.46 15.69 -7.38
CA ASP A 96 -4.83 16.58 -6.28
C ASP A 96 -5.57 15.87 -5.16
N ILE A 97 -6.41 14.88 -5.46
CA ILE A 97 -7.13 14.11 -4.44
C ILE A 97 -6.14 13.29 -3.60
N PHE A 98 -5.15 12.66 -4.23
CA PHE A 98 -4.09 11.94 -3.53
C PHE A 98 -3.22 12.91 -2.70
N CYS A 99 -2.81 14.04 -3.28
CA CYS A 99 -2.07 15.08 -2.56
C CYS A 99 -2.84 15.61 -1.36
N ASN A 100 -4.12 15.95 -1.52
CA ASN A 100 -4.98 16.46 -0.44
C ASN A 100 -5.19 15.42 0.67
N PHE A 101 -5.27 14.14 0.32
CA PHE A 101 -5.33 13.05 1.29
C PHE A 101 -4.07 13.00 2.18
N ILE A 102 -2.89 13.07 1.58
CA ILE A 102 -1.61 13.08 2.33
C ILE A 102 -1.42 14.39 3.09
N ALA A 103 -1.71 15.53 2.44
CA ALA A 103 -1.54 16.87 3.01
C ALA A 103 -2.50 17.16 4.17
N ARG A 104 -3.67 16.49 4.18
CA ARG A 104 -4.82 16.74 5.05
C ARG A 104 -5.45 18.12 4.81
N THR A 105 -5.45 18.54 3.55
CA THR A 105 -6.01 19.83 3.12
C THR A 105 -7.40 19.66 2.48
N PRO A 106 -8.25 20.70 2.54
CA PRO A 106 -9.50 20.71 1.79
C PRO A 106 -9.24 20.66 0.28
N ASN A 107 -10.12 19.97 -0.44
CA ASN A 107 -10.18 20.06 -1.89
C ASN A 107 -10.74 21.44 -2.32
N ARG A 108 -10.83 21.68 -3.64
CA ARG A 108 -11.32 22.95 -4.21
C ARG A 108 -12.77 23.30 -3.84
N HIS A 109 -13.54 22.34 -3.31
CA HIS A 109 -14.92 22.52 -2.84
C HIS A 109 -14.99 22.69 -1.31
N GLY A 110 -13.85 22.79 -0.61
CA GLY A 110 -13.79 23.00 0.84
C GLY A 110 -13.94 21.73 1.68
N HIS A 111 -13.89 20.54 1.08
CA HIS A 111 -14.01 19.27 1.79
C HIS A 111 -12.65 18.59 1.99
N THR A 112 -12.31 18.25 3.23
CA THR A 112 -11.07 17.50 3.54
C THR A 112 -11.16 16.05 3.06
N VAL A 113 -10.15 15.62 2.30
CA VAL A 113 -10.03 14.23 1.82
C VAL A 113 -9.51 13.34 2.96
N ARG A 114 -10.42 12.65 3.64
CA ARG A 114 -10.08 11.84 4.83
C ARG A 114 -9.75 10.38 4.52
N ARG A 115 -10.06 9.94 3.31
CA ARG A 115 -10.01 8.53 2.88
C ARG A 115 -9.76 8.46 1.37
N LEU A 116 -9.04 7.43 0.93
CA LEU A 116 -8.96 7.00 -0.47
C LEU A 116 -9.62 5.63 -0.63
N PRO A 117 -9.95 5.18 -1.86
CA PRO A 117 -10.48 3.83 -2.07
C PRO A 117 -9.63 2.73 -1.41
N TRP A 118 -8.30 2.89 -1.43
CA TRP A 118 -7.33 1.93 -0.86
C TRP A 118 -7.04 2.13 0.62
N ASN A 119 -7.29 3.30 1.20
CA ASN A 119 -6.88 3.62 2.57
C ASN A 119 -8.10 3.85 3.44
N GLU A 120 -8.36 2.98 4.43
CA GLU A 120 -9.54 3.12 5.29
C GLU A 120 -9.45 4.28 6.28
N ASN A 121 -8.26 4.62 6.77
CA ASN A 121 -8.00 5.68 7.75
C ASN A 121 -6.66 6.38 7.46
N HIS A 122 -6.50 7.62 7.92
CA HIS A 122 -5.33 8.49 7.70
C HIS A 122 -4.45 8.70 8.95
N SER A 123 -4.64 7.88 9.99
CA SER A 123 -4.14 8.15 11.36
C SER A 123 -2.79 7.51 11.70
N ASP A 124 -1.96 7.19 10.70
CA ASP A 124 -0.65 6.55 10.96
C ASP A 124 0.47 7.60 11.00
N PRO A 125 1.07 7.88 12.18
CA PRO A 125 2.19 8.82 12.29
C PRO A 125 3.42 8.41 11.47
N ALA A 126 3.57 7.12 11.13
CA ALA A 126 4.66 6.66 10.28
C ALA A 126 4.58 7.26 8.86
N VAL A 127 3.37 7.52 8.35
CA VAL A 127 3.15 8.13 7.04
C VAL A 127 3.58 9.60 7.03
N ASP A 128 3.43 10.30 8.16
CA ASP A 128 3.82 11.71 8.27
C ASP A 128 5.33 11.92 8.11
N VAL A 129 6.15 10.89 8.32
CA VAL A 129 7.61 10.94 8.09
C VAL A 129 7.95 11.07 6.60
N LEU A 130 7.10 10.55 5.70
CA LEU A 130 7.30 10.59 4.23
C LEU A 130 6.36 11.59 3.55
N LYS A 131 5.74 12.50 4.31
CA LYS A 131 4.65 13.33 3.83
C LYS A 131 5.02 14.13 2.58
N ASP A 132 6.16 14.80 2.60
CA ASP A 132 6.60 15.70 1.53
C ASP A 132 7.00 14.91 0.27
N GLU A 133 7.68 13.77 0.44
CA GLU A 133 7.99 12.85 -0.64
C GLU A 133 6.73 12.29 -1.30
N LEU A 134 5.76 11.83 -0.50
CA LEU A 134 4.51 11.28 -1.01
C LEU A 134 3.72 12.34 -1.78
N ILE A 135 3.63 13.59 -1.29
CA ILE A 135 2.99 14.68 -2.04
C ILE A 135 3.73 14.94 -3.35
N TYR A 136 5.06 14.94 -3.34
CA TYR A 136 5.86 15.11 -4.54
C TYR A 136 5.63 13.97 -5.55
N TYR A 137 5.53 12.71 -5.12
CA TYR A 137 5.25 11.59 -6.02
C TYR A 137 3.84 11.68 -6.62
N ASN A 138 2.83 11.93 -5.78
CA ASN A 138 1.44 12.01 -6.21
C ASN A 138 1.21 13.17 -7.19
N SER A 139 1.78 14.35 -6.90
CA SER A 139 1.69 15.52 -7.78
C SER A 139 2.36 15.27 -9.15
N ASN A 140 3.27 14.32 -9.26
CA ASN A 140 3.92 13.93 -10.53
C ASN A 140 3.32 12.69 -11.21
N GLY A 141 2.21 12.15 -10.69
CA GLY A 141 1.48 11.04 -11.32
C GLY A 141 1.89 9.64 -10.84
N ILE A 142 2.67 9.56 -9.77
CA ILE A 142 2.94 8.31 -9.04
C ILE A 142 1.94 8.25 -7.88
N LEU A 143 0.82 7.55 -8.10
CA LEU A 143 -0.34 7.56 -7.22
C LEU A 143 -0.18 6.55 -6.06
N THR A 144 0.37 6.99 -4.93
CA THR A 144 0.76 6.12 -3.81
C THR A 144 -0.43 5.65 -2.99
N ILE A 145 -0.47 4.35 -2.66
CA ILE A 145 -1.56 3.74 -1.87
C ILE A 145 -1.09 3.07 -0.58
N ASN A 146 0.20 2.73 -0.47
CA ASN A 146 0.77 2.11 0.73
C ASN A 146 2.28 2.42 0.83
N CYS A 147 2.83 2.53 2.03
CA CYS A 147 4.23 2.84 2.26
C CYS A 147 4.72 2.33 3.62
N GLN A 148 6.04 2.13 3.74
CA GLN A 148 6.73 1.82 5.00
C GLN A 148 8.10 2.50 5.02
N VAL A 149 8.44 3.12 6.15
CA VAL A 149 9.74 3.75 6.38
C VAL A 149 10.79 2.69 6.67
N ALA A 150 12.01 2.85 6.16
CA ALA A 150 13.12 1.99 6.54
C ALA A 150 13.56 2.29 7.99
N VAL A 151 13.72 1.24 8.80
CA VAL A 151 14.08 1.33 10.20
C VAL A 151 15.21 0.35 10.48
N ASN A 152 16.27 0.82 11.14
CA ASN A 152 17.41 0.00 11.51
C ASN A 152 17.62 -0.01 13.03
N GLY A 153 17.03 -0.99 13.71
CA GLY A 153 17.28 -1.24 15.12
C GLY A 153 16.73 -0.18 16.07
N LEU A 154 15.51 0.31 15.82
CA LEU A 154 14.85 1.20 16.78
C LEU A 154 14.41 0.41 18.03
N PRO A 155 14.40 1.04 19.22
CA PRO A 155 13.83 0.43 20.41
C PRO A 155 12.39 -0.02 20.20
N SER A 156 11.99 -1.17 20.75
CA SER A 156 10.62 -1.69 20.64
C SER A 156 9.54 -0.81 21.25
N ASN A 157 9.93 0.15 22.10
CA ASN A 157 9.05 1.16 22.70
C ASN A 157 9.09 2.52 21.98
N ASP A 158 9.65 2.59 20.77
CA ASP A 158 9.61 3.79 19.94
C ASP A 158 8.16 4.30 19.77
N PRO A 159 7.90 5.62 19.92
CA PRO A 159 6.53 6.15 19.95
C PRO A 159 5.81 6.09 18.59
N ILE A 160 6.55 5.98 17.48
CA ILE A 160 6.00 5.98 16.12
C ILE A 160 5.94 4.55 15.58
N PHE A 161 7.07 3.85 15.62
CA PHE A 161 7.25 2.55 14.98
C PHE A 161 7.22 1.38 15.96
N GLY A 162 7.33 1.62 17.27
CA GLY A 162 7.52 0.60 18.29
C GLY A 162 6.40 -0.44 18.39
N TRP A 163 6.79 -1.70 18.50
CA TRP A 163 5.91 -2.84 18.76
C TRP A 163 6.67 -3.99 19.41
N GLY A 164 5.94 -4.93 20.00
CA GLY A 164 6.45 -6.15 20.61
C GLY A 164 6.81 -5.99 22.09
N GLU A 165 7.61 -6.92 22.61
CA GLU A 165 8.06 -6.90 24.01
C GLU A 165 9.04 -5.76 24.28
N ALA A 166 9.05 -5.26 25.52
CA ALA A 166 9.96 -4.19 25.92
C ALA A 166 11.43 -4.62 25.85
N ASN A 167 12.34 -3.64 25.68
CA ASN A 167 13.79 -3.84 25.60
C ASN A 167 14.25 -4.68 24.40
N GLY A 168 13.44 -4.73 23.34
CA GLY A 168 13.82 -5.31 22.05
C GLY A 168 14.19 -4.25 21.02
N TYR A 169 14.47 -4.72 19.81
CA TYR A 169 14.78 -3.89 18.65
C TYR A 169 13.90 -4.27 17.47
N ILE A 170 13.44 -3.28 16.71
CA ILE A 170 12.63 -3.46 15.51
C ILE A 170 13.37 -2.97 14.26
N TYR A 171 13.01 -3.57 13.14
CA TYR A 171 13.63 -3.34 11.85
C TYR A 171 12.57 -3.34 10.75
N GLN A 172 12.76 -2.48 9.75
CA GLN A 172 11.86 -2.33 8.62
C GLN A 172 12.65 -2.06 7.34
N LYS A 173 12.30 -2.73 6.24
CA LYS A 173 12.73 -2.33 4.89
C LYS A 173 11.88 -1.16 4.39
N GLY A 174 12.46 -0.32 3.55
CA GLY A 174 11.71 0.71 2.83
C GLY A 174 10.75 0.05 1.83
N TYR A 175 9.48 0.46 1.85
CA TYR A 175 8.45 -0.06 0.97
C TYR A 175 7.61 1.07 0.39
N LEU A 176 7.29 0.97 -0.89
CA LEU A 176 6.31 1.84 -1.54
C LEU A 176 5.43 1.05 -2.50
N GLU A 177 4.16 1.40 -2.55
CA GLU A 177 3.18 0.82 -3.46
C GLU A 177 2.32 1.91 -4.08
N PHE A 178 2.17 1.86 -5.41
CA PHE A 178 1.51 2.92 -6.16
C PHE A 178 0.97 2.45 -7.51
N PHE A 179 0.10 3.26 -8.10
CA PHE A 179 -0.26 3.18 -9.51
C PHE A 179 0.54 4.19 -10.33
N ALA A 180 1.02 3.77 -11.50
CA ALA A 180 1.65 4.66 -12.48
C ALA A 180 1.27 4.27 -13.90
N SER A 181 1.32 5.22 -14.83
CA SER A 181 1.03 4.97 -16.24
C SER A 181 2.00 3.95 -16.86
N SER A 182 1.60 3.35 -17.98
CA SER A 182 2.46 2.43 -18.74
C SER A 182 3.80 3.08 -19.16
N LYS A 183 3.76 4.34 -19.59
CA LYS A 183 4.94 5.16 -19.92
C LYS A 183 5.88 5.33 -18.72
N CYS A 184 5.37 5.80 -17.59
CA CYS A 184 6.15 5.98 -16.35
C CYS A 184 6.72 4.65 -15.85
N THR A 185 5.95 3.55 -15.97
CA THR A 185 6.42 2.21 -15.60
C THR A 185 7.64 1.80 -16.45
N THR A 186 7.63 2.08 -17.75
CA THR A 186 8.75 1.73 -18.64
C THR A 186 10.03 2.48 -18.23
N ILE A 187 9.91 3.78 -17.96
CA ILE A 187 11.03 4.61 -17.47
C ILE A 187 11.55 4.07 -16.14
N LEU A 188 10.65 3.72 -15.21
CA LEU A 188 11.01 3.13 -13.93
C LEU A 188 11.83 1.83 -14.09
N LEU A 189 11.41 0.94 -14.99
CA LEU A 189 12.10 -0.32 -15.24
C LEU A 189 13.51 -0.14 -15.83
N ASN A 190 13.77 0.97 -16.51
CA ASN A 190 15.11 1.32 -16.97
C ASN A 190 15.97 1.86 -15.82
N HIS A 191 15.44 2.79 -15.02
CA HIS A 191 16.18 3.39 -13.90
C HIS A 191 16.49 2.41 -12.78
N VAL A 192 15.57 1.50 -12.46
CA VAL A 192 15.73 0.56 -11.34
C VAL A 192 16.95 -0.36 -11.51
N GLN A 193 17.44 -0.55 -12.74
CA GLN A 193 18.67 -1.30 -13.02
C GLN A 193 19.91 -0.69 -12.35
N ASN A 194 19.89 0.62 -12.09
CA ASN A 194 20.96 1.33 -11.38
C ASN A 194 20.87 1.21 -9.85
N PHE A 195 19.83 0.55 -9.33
CA PHE A 195 19.56 0.40 -7.90
C PHE A 195 19.45 -1.09 -7.52
N PRO A 196 20.59 -1.80 -7.40
CA PRO A 196 20.59 -3.27 -7.23
C PRO A 196 19.99 -3.75 -5.91
N SER A 197 19.84 -2.87 -4.90
CA SER A 197 19.17 -3.21 -3.64
C SER A 197 17.64 -3.23 -3.75
N ILE A 198 17.07 -2.66 -4.82
CA ILE A 198 15.61 -2.49 -4.94
C ILE A 198 15.00 -3.69 -5.65
N ASN A 199 14.05 -4.35 -4.97
CA ASN A 199 13.14 -5.29 -5.61
C ASN A 199 11.86 -4.58 -6.07
N TYR A 200 11.37 -4.95 -7.25
CA TYR A 200 10.10 -4.47 -7.79
C TYR A 200 9.19 -5.61 -8.22
N HIS A 201 7.88 -5.34 -8.20
CA HIS A 201 6.85 -6.15 -8.86
C HIS A 201 5.85 -5.20 -9.50
N ALA A 202 5.68 -5.27 -10.81
CA ALA A 202 4.75 -4.46 -11.59
C ALA A 202 3.75 -5.36 -12.33
N ILE A 203 2.45 -5.05 -12.22
CA ILE A 203 1.38 -5.85 -12.84
C ILE A 203 0.20 -4.98 -13.29
N ASN A 204 -0.46 -5.32 -14.39
CA ASN A 204 -1.69 -4.65 -14.85
C ASN A 204 -2.97 -5.39 -14.46
N PHE A 205 -4.14 -4.76 -14.63
CA PHE A 205 -5.40 -5.28 -14.12
C PHE A 205 -5.74 -6.70 -14.64
N ASP A 206 -5.49 -6.99 -15.92
CA ASP A 206 -5.83 -8.28 -16.55
C ASP A 206 -4.69 -9.32 -16.47
N GLY A 207 -3.52 -8.94 -15.97
CA GLY A 207 -2.34 -9.81 -15.88
C GLY A 207 -1.62 -10.03 -17.22
N SER A 208 -2.00 -9.34 -18.31
CA SER A 208 -1.28 -9.44 -19.59
C SER A 208 0.11 -8.80 -19.54
N PHE A 209 0.37 -7.96 -18.55
CA PHE A 209 1.68 -7.44 -18.20
C PHE A 209 2.00 -7.77 -16.74
N GLU A 210 3.07 -8.53 -16.52
CA GLU A 210 3.66 -8.78 -15.21
C GLU A 210 5.19 -8.86 -15.34
N THR A 211 5.91 -8.14 -14.49
CA THR A 211 7.37 -8.24 -14.39
C THR A 211 7.84 -8.00 -12.97
N LEU A 212 8.90 -8.71 -12.57
CA LEU A 212 9.50 -8.67 -11.24
C LEU A 212 10.98 -9.09 -11.33
N ASN A 213 11.80 -8.65 -10.37
CA ASN A 213 13.25 -8.91 -10.37
C ASN A 213 13.74 -9.79 -9.20
N TYR A 214 12.86 -10.62 -8.66
CA TYR A 214 13.16 -11.56 -7.59
C TYR A 214 12.58 -12.94 -7.91
N ASP A 215 12.84 -13.94 -7.08
CA ASP A 215 12.23 -15.26 -7.24
C ASP A 215 10.72 -15.17 -6.94
N GLU A 216 9.86 -15.57 -7.86
CA GLU A 216 8.40 -15.43 -7.70
C GLU A 216 7.83 -16.23 -6.53
N ASP A 217 8.51 -17.31 -6.12
CA ASP A 217 8.13 -18.12 -4.97
C ASP A 217 8.70 -17.57 -3.65
N ALA A 218 9.60 -16.58 -3.72
CA ALA A 218 10.21 -16.00 -2.54
C ALA A 218 9.19 -15.20 -1.72
N THR A 219 9.37 -15.31 -0.40
CA THR A 219 8.70 -14.43 0.57
C THR A 219 9.76 -13.55 1.23
N MET A 220 9.63 -12.24 1.02
CA MET A 220 10.51 -11.23 1.60
C MET A 220 9.96 -10.73 2.93
N ALA A 221 10.75 -10.82 4.00
CA ALA A 221 10.44 -10.15 5.25
C ALA A 221 10.64 -8.64 5.10
N LEU A 222 9.63 -7.86 5.51
CA LEU A 222 9.64 -6.39 5.45
C LEU A 222 9.75 -5.76 6.83
N THR A 223 9.17 -6.38 7.86
CA THR A 223 9.24 -5.90 9.25
C THR A 223 9.53 -7.06 10.17
N TRP A 224 10.55 -6.92 11.00
CA TRP A 224 10.92 -7.92 12.00
C TRP A 224 11.40 -7.28 13.31
N GLY A 225 11.44 -8.08 14.35
CA GLY A 225 11.86 -7.66 15.68
C GLY A 225 12.63 -8.76 16.41
N VAL A 226 13.60 -8.32 17.21
CA VAL A 226 14.43 -9.15 18.08
C VAL A 226 14.14 -8.75 19.52
N PHE A 227 13.63 -9.69 20.31
CA PHE A 227 13.14 -9.44 21.66
C PHE A 227 13.83 -10.33 22.69
N VAL A 228 13.93 -9.84 23.93
CA VAL A 228 14.59 -10.57 25.01
C VAL A 228 13.84 -11.87 25.31
N GLY A 229 14.54 -13.00 25.25
CA GLY A 229 14.00 -14.32 25.62
C GLY A 229 13.00 -14.91 24.62
N GLN A 230 12.99 -14.43 23.36
CA GLN A 230 12.10 -14.92 22.31
C GLN A 230 12.87 -15.11 20.99
N GLU A 231 12.34 -15.96 20.10
CA GLU A 231 12.80 -16.05 18.71
C GLU A 231 12.43 -14.78 17.92
N ILE A 232 13.02 -14.63 16.73
CA ILE A 232 12.75 -13.50 15.84
C ILE A 232 11.29 -13.54 15.40
N LEU A 233 10.60 -12.39 15.51
CA LEU A 233 9.27 -12.19 14.96
C LEU A 233 9.37 -11.42 13.65
N GLN A 234 8.70 -11.87 12.60
CA GLN A 234 8.69 -11.23 11.27
C GLN A 234 7.26 -11.01 10.75
N PRO A 235 6.50 -10.09 11.36
CA PRO A 235 5.06 -10.03 11.18
C PRO A 235 4.56 -9.50 9.84
N ILE A 236 5.41 -8.82 9.06
CA ILE A 236 5.04 -8.25 7.76
C ILE A 236 5.96 -8.80 6.68
N VAL A 237 5.35 -9.31 5.62
CA VAL A 237 6.04 -9.89 4.46
C VAL A 237 5.48 -9.37 3.14
N ALA A 238 6.21 -9.62 2.06
CA ALA A 238 5.76 -9.45 0.68
C ALA A 238 6.08 -10.72 -0.14
N ASN A 239 5.17 -11.12 -1.02
CA ASN A 239 5.36 -12.25 -1.93
C ASN A 239 4.44 -12.12 -3.15
N ALA A 240 4.89 -12.61 -4.31
CA ALA A 240 4.19 -12.43 -5.58
C ALA A 240 2.77 -13.03 -5.58
N ALA A 241 2.58 -14.21 -4.99
CA ALA A 241 1.28 -14.86 -4.95
C ALA A 241 0.21 -14.03 -4.20
N SER A 242 0.55 -13.41 -3.07
CA SER A 242 -0.41 -12.56 -2.35
C SER A 242 -0.61 -11.22 -3.08
N PHE A 243 0.41 -10.71 -3.77
CA PHE A 243 0.29 -9.50 -4.57
C PHE A 243 -0.67 -9.66 -5.75
N ARG A 244 -0.59 -10.78 -6.48
CA ARG A 244 -1.52 -11.12 -7.57
C ARG A 244 -2.98 -11.17 -7.10
N VAL A 245 -3.20 -11.67 -5.88
CA VAL A 245 -4.53 -11.72 -5.24
C VAL A 245 -5.00 -10.34 -4.77
N TRP A 246 -4.09 -9.51 -4.28
CA TRP A 246 -4.37 -8.14 -3.87
C TRP A 246 -4.70 -7.25 -5.06
N LYS A 247 -3.97 -7.39 -6.17
CA LYS A 247 -4.17 -6.66 -7.42
C LYS A 247 -5.63 -6.61 -7.85
N ASP A 248 -6.33 -7.74 -7.82
CA ASP A 248 -7.74 -7.79 -8.22
C ASP A 248 -8.62 -6.85 -7.37
N GLU A 249 -8.38 -6.79 -6.07
CA GLU A 249 -9.05 -5.84 -5.18
C GLU A 249 -8.59 -4.41 -5.45
N ALA A 250 -7.28 -4.19 -5.60
CA ALA A 250 -6.71 -2.86 -5.83
C ALA A 250 -7.28 -2.21 -7.10
N PHE A 251 -7.43 -2.96 -8.20
CA PHE A 251 -8.03 -2.46 -9.44
C PHE A 251 -9.56 -2.36 -9.36
N ASP A 252 -10.27 -3.28 -8.69
CA ASP A 252 -11.74 -3.14 -8.49
C ASP A 252 -12.10 -1.87 -7.70
N LEU A 253 -11.21 -1.38 -6.82
CA LEU A 253 -11.41 -0.12 -6.11
C LEU A 253 -11.43 1.10 -7.05
N TRP A 254 -10.66 1.10 -8.15
CA TRP A 254 -10.79 2.11 -9.20
C TRP A 254 -12.17 2.07 -9.85
N GLN A 255 -12.66 0.86 -10.15
CA GLN A 255 -13.98 0.66 -10.77
C GLN A 255 -15.12 1.15 -9.86
N ARG A 256 -15.00 0.96 -8.54
CA ARG A 256 -15.99 1.49 -7.59
C ARG A 256 -16.00 3.00 -7.53
N TRP A 257 -14.81 3.62 -7.55
CA TRP A 257 -14.72 5.08 -7.65
C TRP A 257 -15.38 5.57 -8.95
N ALA A 258 -15.08 4.92 -10.08
CA ALA A 258 -15.68 5.27 -11.37
C ALA A 258 -17.22 5.15 -11.38
N ARG A 259 -17.80 4.20 -10.63
CA ARG A 259 -19.26 4.00 -10.51
C ARG A 259 -19.98 5.11 -9.73
N LEU A 260 -19.27 5.96 -9.00
CA LEU A 260 -19.86 7.14 -8.37
C LEU A 260 -20.31 8.19 -9.39
N TYR A 261 -19.76 8.14 -10.60
CA TYR A 261 -20.09 9.06 -11.69
C TYR A 261 -21.05 8.39 -12.69
N GLU A 262 -21.90 9.22 -13.30
CA GLU A 262 -22.86 8.77 -14.31
C GLU A 262 -22.18 8.05 -15.47
N SER A 263 -22.87 7.05 -16.02
CA SER A 263 -22.42 6.31 -17.20
C SER A 263 -22.14 7.25 -18.37
N GLY A 264 -20.92 7.23 -18.91
CA GLY A 264 -20.52 8.07 -20.04
C GLY A 264 -19.98 9.46 -19.70
N SER A 265 -20.03 9.87 -18.42
CA SER A 265 -19.42 11.11 -17.93
C SER A 265 -17.90 11.15 -18.13
N ILE A 266 -17.33 12.36 -18.16
CA ILE A 266 -15.89 12.58 -18.32
C ILE A 266 -15.11 11.91 -17.19
N GLY A 267 -15.53 12.12 -15.93
CA GLY A 267 -14.87 11.54 -14.76
C GLY A 267 -14.86 10.01 -14.77
N ARG A 268 -15.98 9.38 -15.21
CA ARG A 268 -16.02 7.91 -15.33
C ARG A 268 -15.08 7.39 -16.40
N LYS A 269 -15.03 8.04 -17.58
CA LYS A 269 -14.11 7.65 -18.66
C LYS A 269 -12.65 7.84 -18.26
N LEU A 270 -12.36 8.91 -17.52
CA LEU A 270 -11.01 9.18 -17.00
C LEU A 270 -10.56 8.11 -16.00
N LEU A 271 -11.38 7.76 -15.01
CA LEU A 271 -11.03 6.72 -14.05
C LEU A 271 -10.90 5.34 -14.73
N GLN A 272 -11.72 5.08 -15.75
CA GLN A 272 -11.60 3.89 -16.57
C GLN A 272 -10.28 3.86 -17.35
N SER A 273 -9.86 4.97 -17.96
CA SER A 273 -8.60 5.01 -18.70
C SER A 273 -7.39 4.86 -17.78
N ILE A 274 -7.44 5.40 -16.55
CA ILE A 274 -6.41 5.16 -15.52
C ILE A 274 -6.36 3.67 -15.16
N HIS A 275 -7.51 3.05 -14.88
CA HIS A 275 -7.61 1.62 -14.56
C HIS A 275 -7.00 0.74 -15.66
N ASP A 276 -7.28 1.05 -16.93
CA ASP A 276 -6.86 0.23 -18.07
C ASP A 276 -5.38 0.44 -18.44
N ASP A 277 -4.85 1.66 -18.31
CA ASP A 277 -3.47 1.99 -18.65
C ASP A 277 -2.47 1.73 -17.52
N HIS A 278 -2.83 1.98 -16.25
CA HIS A 278 -1.85 1.99 -15.17
C HIS A 278 -1.39 0.59 -14.77
N ARG A 279 -0.22 0.53 -14.14
CA ARG A 279 0.34 -0.66 -13.46
C ARG A 279 0.29 -0.43 -11.96
N LEU A 280 -0.03 -1.48 -11.22
CA LEU A 280 0.19 -1.53 -9.79
C LEU A 280 1.63 -1.99 -9.56
N ILE A 281 2.40 -1.20 -8.82
CA ILE A 281 3.83 -1.40 -8.64
C ILE A 281 4.15 -1.39 -7.15
N THR A 282 4.97 -2.35 -6.70
CA THR A 282 5.60 -2.33 -5.38
C THR A 282 7.11 -2.21 -5.52
N LEU A 283 7.74 -1.38 -4.70
CA LEU A 283 9.19 -1.25 -4.56
C LEU A 283 9.60 -1.58 -3.12
N ILE A 284 10.65 -2.39 -2.97
CA ILE A 284 11.23 -2.79 -1.69
C ILE A 284 12.73 -2.49 -1.73
N ASP A 285 13.22 -1.62 -0.85
CA ASP A 285 14.66 -1.42 -0.67
C ASP A 285 15.22 -2.38 0.37
N ASN A 286 16.10 -3.29 -0.07
CA ASN A 286 16.69 -4.29 0.80
C ASN A 286 17.82 -3.74 1.69
N ASP A 287 18.41 -2.59 1.35
CA ASP A 287 19.54 -2.01 2.09
C ASP A 287 19.06 -1.11 3.25
N TYR A 288 18.22 -1.68 4.12
CA TYR A 288 17.64 -1.00 5.28
C TYR A 288 18.64 -0.39 6.27
N PRO A 289 19.92 -0.81 6.35
CA PRO A 289 20.91 -0.09 7.18
C PRO A 289 21.32 1.27 6.61
N GLN A 290 21.18 1.48 5.30
CA GLN A 290 21.53 2.72 4.59
C GLN A 290 20.30 3.63 4.42
N PRO A 291 20.50 4.92 4.06
CA PRO A 291 19.41 5.78 3.63
C PRO A 291 18.63 5.15 2.47
N CYS A 292 17.31 5.15 2.58
CA CYS A 292 16.41 4.51 1.61
C CYS A 292 16.58 5.10 0.20
N SER A 293 16.89 4.23 -0.77
CA SER A 293 17.19 4.59 -2.15
C SER A 293 15.93 4.85 -2.99
N LEU A 294 14.74 4.51 -2.48
CA LEU A 294 13.47 4.70 -3.20
C LEU A 294 13.27 6.15 -3.65
N SER A 295 13.64 7.13 -2.82
CA SER A 295 13.47 8.54 -3.15
C SER A 295 14.36 9.00 -4.30
N ALA A 296 15.61 8.52 -4.33
CA ALA A 296 16.54 8.81 -5.43
C ALA A 296 16.05 8.21 -6.75
N LEU A 297 15.60 6.95 -6.73
CA LEU A 297 15.01 6.29 -7.90
C LEU A 297 13.81 7.06 -8.44
N LEU A 298 12.83 7.39 -7.58
CA LEU A 298 11.59 8.01 -8.04
C LEU A 298 11.78 9.44 -8.53
N ARG A 299 12.74 10.19 -7.97
CA ARG A 299 13.08 11.51 -8.49
C ARG A 299 13.66 11.41 -9.91
N ALA A 300 14.61 10.50 -10.14
CA ALA A 300 15.16 10.27 -11.48
C ALA A 300 14.07 9.88 -12.51
N VAL A 301 13.14 9.01 -12.11
CA VAL A 301 12.00 8.62 -12.95
C VAL A 301 11.08 9.81 -13.26
N ILE A 302 10.76 10.63 -12.25
CA ILE A 302 9.90 11.80 -12.40
C ILE A 302 10.55 12.83 -13.31
N ASP A 303 11.84 13.08 -13.17
CA ASP A 303 12.58 14.06 -13.97
C ASP A 303 12.51 13.67 -15.46
N GLU A 304 12.80 12.41 -15.81
CA GLU A 304 12.69 11.92 -17.20
C GLU A 304 11.24 11.95 -17.72
N CYS A 305 10.26 11.55 -16.89
CA CYS A 305 8.84 11.66 -17.25
C CYS A 305 8.42 13.12 -17.55
N CYS A 306 9.01 14.10 -16.87
CA CYS A 306 8.73 15.51 -17.08
C CYS A 306 9.41 16.05 -18.35
N GLU A 307 10.60 15.57 -18.67
CA GLU A 307 11.31 15.92 -19.90
C GLU A 307 10.58 15.39 -21.14
N GLU A 308 10.17 14.11 -21.14
CA GLU A 308 9.45 13.54 -22.28
C GLU A 308 8.09 14.20 -22.52
N LYS A 309 7.39 14.68 -21.49
CA LYS A 309 6.14 15.44 -21.65
C LYS A 309 6.34 16.76 -22.39
N LYS A 310 7.45 17.45 -22.14
CA LYS A 310 7.75 18.72 -22.84
C LYS A 310 8.00 18.49 -24.33
N ILE A 311 8.59 17.35 -24.69
CA ILE A 311 8.85 16.98 -26.09
C ILE A 311 7.54 16.61 -26.81
N ASP A 312 6.61 15.93 -26.13
CA ASP A 312 5.30 15.55 -26.71
C ASP A 312 4.37 16.76 -26.93
N ASP A 313 4.58 17.86 -26.19
CA ASP A 313 3.79 19.10 -26.25
C ASP A 313 4.36 20.16 -27.25
N GLU A 314 5.56 19.94 -27.82
CA GLU A 314 6.21 20.78 -28.85
C GLU A 314 5.90 20.31 -30.28
#